data_AF-A0A4S4N695-F1
#
_entry.id   AF-A0A4S4N695-F1
#
_cell.length_a   1.000
_cell.length_b   1.000
_cell.length_c   1.000
_cell.angle_alpha   90.00
_cell.angle_beta   90.00
_cell.angle_gamma   90.00
#
_symmetry.space_group_name_H-M   'P 1'
#
loop_
_entity.id
_entity.type
_entity.pdbx_description
1 polymer ?
#
loop_
_entity_poly.entity_id
_entity_poly.type
_entity_poly.pdbx_seq_one_letter_code
_entity_poly.pdbx_strand_id
1 'polypeptide(L)'
;MFKLSAVILLLLPFVLASPQFRYVGRAGPTGFASLTETIEVGPGGNLGYSSTEVSSSNGGIIVFEFDSDTPHSVTQSSFEDPCTPLSGGFDSGLQSGGKTFSITITDSTKPVYYFCKSSTHCGQGMVGVINPTDGQGFDQFQAAALKIGSSETPLTDNGFVSGGVGATATAVPSAGAACTTTTAGSSTSVQCSGGDGSSGSDSSSGGSTAGSQSQSQGSGQGQTQSQSAPTPTSPGGATQSQSQSSSSGSSSQSQSNDAGRMIVGGGLGLAGAALIFGMFA
;
A
#
# COMPACT_ATOMS: atom_id res chain seq x y z
N MET A 1 -74.87 4.57 60.88
CA MET A 1 -74.64 3.30 60.16
C MET A 1 -75.31 3.40 58.79
N PHE A 2 -74.62 3.92 57.76
CA PHE A 2 -75.07 3.84 56.37
C PHE A 2 -73.86 3.50 55.51
N LYS A 3 -73.92 2.34 54.85
CA LYS A 3 -72.89 1.76 54.00
C LYS A 3 -72.92 2.45 52.64
N LEU A 4 -71.82 3.08 52.23
CA LEU A 4 -71.58 3.38 50.80
C LEU A 4 -70.78 2.22 50.20
N SER A 5 -71.43 1.47 49.31
CA SER A 5 -70.77 0.49 48.45
C SER A 5 -70.08 1.21 47.29
N ALA A 6 -68.76 1.10 47.23
CA ALA A 6 -67.96 1.54 46.10
C ALA A 6 -68.06 0.49 44.97
N VAL A 7 -68.61 0.89 43.83
CA VAL A 7 -68.62 0.11 42.59
C VAL A 7 -67.29 0.35 41.88
N ILE A 8 -66.39 -0.62 41.95
CA ILE A 8 -65.12 -0.63 41.21
C ILE A 8 -65.41 -1.09 39.77
N LEU A 9 -65.26 -0.16 38.84
CA LEU A 9 -65.45 -0.37 37.40
C LEU A 9 -64.13 -0.91 36.82
N LEU A 10 -64.09 -2.23 36.57
CA LEU A 10 -62.97 -2.94 35.94
C LEU A 10 -62.85 -2.53 34.47
N LEU A 11 -61.80 -1.77 34.13
CA LEU A 11 -61.40 -1.51 32.75
C LEU A 11 -60.32 -2.54 32.34
N LEU A 12 -60.72 -3.45 31.45
CA LEU A 12 -59.83 -4.39 30.75
C LEU A 12 -59.15 -3.68 29.57
N PRO A 13 -57.82 -3.76 29.39
CA PRO A 13 -57.19 -3.34 28.16
C PRO A 13 -57.39 -4.39 27.06
N PHE A 14 -58.03 -3.99 25.97
CA PHE A 14 -58.05 -4.72 24.70
C PHE A 14 -56.62 -4.78 24.13
N VAL A 15 -56.01 -5.97 24.20
CA VAL A 15 -54.76 -6.27 23.49
C VAL A 15 -55.11 -6.60 22.05
N LEU A 16 -54.86 -5.67 21.12
CA LEU A 16 -54.90 -5.96 19.69
C LEU A 16 -53.69 -6.82 19.32
N ALA A 17 -53.91 -8.12 19.16
CA ALA A 17 -52.96 -9.04 18.56
C ALA A 17 -52.78 -8.69 17.07
N SER A 18 -51.65 -8.06 16.74
CA SER A 18 -51.23 -7.88 15.35
C SER A 18 -50.53 -9.15 14.85
N PRO A 19 -50.87 -9.65 13.65
CA PRO A 19 -50.27 -10.87 13.09
C PRO A 19 -48.78 -10.65 12.86
N GLN A 20 -47.96 -11.51 13.47
CA GLN A 20 -46.52 -11.55 13.27
C GLN A 20 -46.26 -12.10 11.86
N PHE A 21 -46.13 -11.21 10.88
CA PHE A 21 -45.70 -11.57 9.52
C PHE A 21 -44.29 -12.13 9.64
N ARG A 22 -44.17 -13.46 9.50
CA ARG A 22 -42.89 -14.16 9.46
C ARG A 22 -42.18 -13.75 8.18
N TYR A 23 -41.37 -12.71 8.26
CA TYR A 23 -40.45 -12.34 7.20
C TYR A 23 -39.38 -13.43 7.11
N VAL A 24 -39.53 -14.30 6.11
CA VAL A 24 -38.49 -15.27 5.76
C VAL A 24 -37.33 -14.45 5.23
N GLY A 25 -36.29 -14.26 6.05
CA GLY A 25 -35.11 -13.49 5.70
C GLY A 25 -34.41 -14.13 4.50
N ARG A 26 -34.66 -13.60 3.31
CA ARG A 26 -33.80 -13.84 2.16
C ARG A 26 -32.47 -13.16 2.47
N ALA A 27 -31.43 -13.97 2.72
CA ALA A 27 -30.06 -13.49 2.78
C ALA A 27 -29.80 -12.67 1.50
N GLY A 28 -29.69 -11.35 1.66
CA GLY A 28 -29.20 -10.49 0.60
C GLY A 28 -27.75 -10.90 0.25
N PRO A 29 -27.28 -10.62 -0.96
CA PRO A 29 -25.87 -10.80 -1.27
C PRO A 29 -25.07 -10.00 -0.24
N THR A 30 -24.19 -10.68 0.49
CA THR A 30 -23.20 -10.03 1.35
C THR A 30 -22.42 -9.08 0.46
N GLY A 31 -22.67 -7.78 0.61
CA GLY A 31 -21.98 -6.75 -0.16
C GLY A 31 -20.48 -6.96 0.01
N PHE A 32 -19.76 -7.11 -1.10
CA PHE A 32 -18.31 -7.08 -1.09
C PHE A 32 -17.92 -5.73 -0.47
N ALA A 33 -17.20 -5.76 0.66
CA ALA A 33 -16.55 -4.58 1.19
C ALA A 33 -15.72 -3.95 0.06
N SER A 34 -15.64 -2.62 0.02
CA SER A 34 -14.88 -1.91 -1.02
C SER A 34 -13.50 -2.55 -1.17
N LEU A 35 -13.23 -3.09 -2.35
CA LEU A 35 -11.94 -3.70 -2.69
C LEU A 35 -10.84 -2.65 -2.79
N THR A 36 -11.18 -1.35 -2.78
CA THR A 36 -10.24 -0.26 -2.93
C THR A 36 -10.33 0.70 -1.75
N GLU A 37 -9.17 1.05 -1.21
CA GLU A 37 -9.00 2.09 -0.19
C GLU A 37 -7.97 3.11 -0.66
N THR A 38 -8.24 4.39 -0.40
CA THR A 38 -7.38 5.50 -0.81
C THR A 38 -6.69 6.11 0.41
N ILE A 39 -5.38 6.34 0.30
CA ILE A 39 -4.54 6.99 1.29
C ILE A 39 -3.92 8.23 0.63
N GLU A 40 -4.19 9.40 1.18
CA GLU A 40 -3.56 10.65 0.75
C GLU A 40 -2.13 10.70 1.30
N VAL A 41 -1.19 11.10 0.46
CA VAL A 41 0.24 11.24 0.77
C VAL A 41 0.60 12.71 0.79
N GLY A 42 0.99 13.19 1.97
CA GLY A 42 1.23 14.59 2.23
C GLY A 42 -0.03 15.47 2.20
N PRO A 43 -1.16 15.05 2.83
CA PRO A 43 -2.43 15.75 2.70
C PRO A 43 -2.31 17.20 3.20
N GLY A 44 -2.73 18.16 2.38
CA GLY A 44 -2.64 19.60 2.71
C GLY A 44 -1.20 20.10 2.93
N GLY A 45 -0.19 19.41 2.36
CA GLY A 45 1.23 19.71 2.55
C GLY A 45 1.80 19.24 3.88
N ASN A 46 1.06 18.45 4.66
CA ASN A 46 1.53 17.91 5.93
C ASN A 46 2.51 16.75 5.74
N LEU A 47 3.33 16.48 6.76
CA LEU A 47 4.19 15.29 6.80
C LEU A 47 3.37 14.10 7.32
N GLY A 48 2.90 13.23 6.42
CA GLY A 48 2.14 12.05 6.82
C GLY A 48 1.36 11.38 5.71
N TYR A 49 0.72 10.28 6.08
CA TYR A 49 -0.30 9.57 5.30
C TYR A 49 -1.66 9.79 5.98
N SER A 50 -2.75 9.99 5.24
CA SER A 50 -4.07 10.25 5.85
C SER A 50 -4.63 9.07 6.62
N SER A 51 -4.23 7.84 6.26
CA SER A 51 -4.43 6.61 7.03
C SER A 51 -3.09 5.93 7.24
N THR A 52 -2.71 5.73 8.49
CA THR A 52 -1.41 5.16 8.87
C THR A 52 -1.49 3.69 9.28
N GLU A 53 -2.70 3.20 9.51
CA GLU A 53 -3.00 1.81 9.83
C GLU A 53 -4.26 1.36 9.06
N VAL A 54 -4.08 0.39 8.17
CA VAL A 54 -5.14 -0.05 7.25
C VAL A 54 -5.34 -1.56 7.33
N SER A 55 -6.57 -2.04 7.16
CA SER A 55 -6.87 -3.46 7.03
C SER A 55 -7.49 -3.75 5.67
N SER A 56 -6.92 -4.69 4.91
CA SER A 56 -7.37 -5.02 3.56
C SER A 56 -7.21 -6.51 3.26
N SER A 57 -8.22 -7.12 2.63
CA SER A 57 -8.24 -8.54 2.28
C SER A 57 -7.39 -8.84 1.03
N ASN A 58 -7.05 -10.11 0.80
CA ASN A 58 -6.45 -10.55 -0.47
C ASN A 58 -7.22 -10.04 -1.69
N GLY A 59 -6.51 -9.50 -2.67
CA GLY A 59 -7.09 -8.85 -3.86
C GLY A 59 -7.53 -7.41 -3.64
N GLY A 60 -7.49 -6.90 -2.40
CA GLY A 60 -7.71 -5.48 -2.11
C GLY A 60 -6.63 -4.60 -2.73
N ILE A 61 -6.99 -3.37 -3.08
CA ILE A 61 -6.15 -2.37 -3.72
C ILE A 61 -6.03 -1.19 -2.77
N ILE A 62 -4.80 -0.81 -2.46
CA ILE A 62 -4.52 0.44 -1.75
C ILE A 62 -4.00 1.43 -2.79
N VAL A 63 -4.68 2.56 -2.93
CA VAL A 63 -4.32 3.67 -3.82
C VAL A 63 -3.73 4.78 -2.97
N PHE A 64 -2.51 5.17 -3.27
CA PHE A 64 -1.83 6.31 -2.68
C PHE A 64 -1.95 7.51 -3.60
N GLU A 65 -2.65 8.55 -3.16
CA GLU A 65 -2.84 9.81 -3.90
C GLU A 65 -1.87 10.86 -3.35
N PHE A 66 -0.95 11.35 -4.17
CA PHE A 66 0.03 12.34 -3.76
C PHE A 66 -0.57 13.75 -3.87
N ASP A 67 -0.63 14.48 -2.76
CA ASP A 67 -1.35 15.76 -2.64
C ASP A 67 -0.47 16.95 -2.27
N SER A 68 0.85 16.72 -2.12
CA SER A 68 1.82 17.73 -1.71
C SER A 68 2.77 18.10 -2.85
N ASP A 69 3.10 19.39 -2.98
CA ASP A 69 4.19 19.83 -3.87
C ASP A 69 5.55 19.33 -3.38
N THR A 70 5.72 19.16 -2.07
CA THR A 70 6.90 18.54 -1.47
C THR A 70 6.91 17.04 -1.82
N PRO A 71 8.00 16.50 -2.40
CA PRO A 71 8.03 15.10 -2.79
C PRO A 71 7.94 14.14 -1.59
N HIS A 72 7.07 13.14 -1.72
CA HIS A 72 6.95 12.02 -0.78
C HIS A 72 7.09 10.69 -1.52
N SER A 73 7.24 9.59 -0.80
CA SER A 73 7.18 8.25 -1.39
C SER A 73 6.33 7.30 -0.57
N VAL A 74 6.06 6.15 -1.19
CA VAL A 74 5.59 4.94 -0.53
C VAL A 74 6.60 3.86 -0.86
N THR A 75 7.48 3.58 0.09
CA THR A 75 8.58 2.62 -0.07
C THR A 75 8.40 1.52 0.96
N GLN A 76 8.41 0.26 0.52
CA GLN A 76 8.21 -0.86 1.42
C GLN A 76 9.42 -1.05 2.35
N SER A 77 9.17 -1.39 3.62
CA SER A 77 10.15 -1.63 4.67
C SER A 77 9.85 -2.94 5.41
N SER A 78 10.72 -3.34 6.33
CA SER A 78 10.40 -4.27 7.42
C SER A 78 9.96 -3.50 8.67
N PHE A 79 9.38 -4.21 9.63
CA PHE A 79 9.06 -3.67 10.95
C PHE A 79 10.34 -3.36 11.75
N GLU A 80 11.35 -4.23 11.61
CA GLU A 80 12.58 -4.21 12.38
C GLU A 80 13.51 -3.04 11.98
N ASP A 81 13.52 -2.70 10.68
CA ASP A 81 14.40 -1.68 10.11
C ASP A 81 13.56 -0.57 9.43
N PRO A 82 12.81 0.25 10.20
CA PRO A 82 12.11 1.39 9.62
C PRO A 82 13.09 2.29 8.87
N CYS A 83 12.58 3.02 7.88
CA CYS A 83 13.36 3.93 7.05
C CYS A 83 14.40 3.23 6.14
N THR A 84 14.31 1.91 5.95
CA THR A 84 15.18 1.16 5.06
C THR A 84 14.34 0.43 3.99
N PRO A 85 14.65 0.56 2.69
CA PRO A 85 13.94 -0.17 1.66
C PRO A 85 14.08 -1.69 1.85
N LEU A 86 12.97 -2.41 1.77
CA LEU A 86 12.95 -3.86 1.85
C LEU A 86 13.50 -4.48 0.57
N SER A 87 14.40 -5.46 0.69
CA SER A 87 14.89 -6.24 -0.47
C SER A 87 13.73 -6.98 -1.15
N GLY A 88 13.54 -6.73 -2.45
CA GLY A 88 12.39 -7.25 -3.22
C GLY A 88 11.07 -6.52 -2.94
N GLY A 89 11.12 -5.45 -2.16
CA GLY A 89 9.99 -4.55 -1.90
C GLY A 89 9.64 -3.67 -3.09
N PHE A 90 8.53 -2.95 -2.97
CA PHE A 90 8.15 -1.91 -3.93
C PHE A 90 8.63 -0.52 -3.50
N ASP A 91 8.72 0.40 -4.47
CA ASP A 91 8.99 1.82 -4.26
C ASP A 91 8.22 2.64 -5.31
N SER A 92 7.46 3.64 -4.87
CA SER A 92 6.81 4.57 -5.79
C SER A 92 7.79 5.50 -6.52
N GLY A 93 9.03 5.65 -6.05
CA GLY A 93 9.83 6.84 -6.36
C GLY A 93 9.36 8.05 -5.54
N LEU A 94 10.14 9.14 -5.51
CA LEU A 94 9.64 10.40 -4.97
C LEU A 94 8.62 11.01 -5.95
N GLN A 95 7.42 11.33 -5.46
CA GLN A 95 6.33 11.91 -6.22
C GLN A 95 5.87 13.22 -5.57
N SER A 96 5.66 14.23 -6.40
CA SER A 96 4.89 15.43 -6.04
C SER A 96 3.41 15.25 -6.39
N GLY A 97 2.61 16.26 -6.08
CA GLY A 97 1.16 16.30 -6.23
C GLY A 97 0.60 15.82 -7.58
N GLY A 98 -0.62 15.28 -7.54
CA GLY A 98 -1.38 14.86 -8.70
C GLY A 98 -0.90 13.55 -9.32
N LYS A 99 -0.24 12.70 -8.53
CA LYS A 99 0.15 11.34 -8.92
C LYS A 99 -0.60 10.32 -8.09
N THR A 100 -0.81 9.14 -8.66
CA THR A 100 -1.35 7.99 -7.95
C THR A 100 -0.42 6.80 -8.08
N PHE A 101 -0.25 6.08 -6.98
CA PHE A 101 0.49 4.82 -6.92
C PHE A 101 -0.42 3.77 -6.32
N SER A 102 -0.35 2.52 -6.75
CA SER A 102 -1.24 1.48 -6.24
C SER A 102 -0.52 0.19 -5.96
N ILE A 103 -0.96 -0.48 -4.90
CA ILE A 103 -0.51 -1.83 -4.54
C ILE A 103 -1.73 -2.74 -4.43
N THR A 104 -1.54 -4.01 -4.76
CA THR A 104 -2.55 -5.05 -4.57
C THR A 104 -2.11 -5.99 -3.45
N ILE A 105 -2.98 -6.22 -2.47
CA ILE A 105 -2.74 -7.17 -1.38
C ILE A 105 -2.71 -8.58 -1.94
N THR A 106 -1.59 -9.27 -1.76
CA THR A 106 -1.39 -10.64 -2.24
C THR A 106 -1.46 -11.66 -1.12
N ASP A 107 -1.17 -11.23 0.12
CA ASP A 107 -1.28 -12.04 1.32
C ASP A 107 -1.63 -11.16 2.54
N SER A 108 -2.90 -11.13 2.92
CA SER A 108 -3.45 -10.31 4.00
C SER A 108 -3.06 -10.82 5.39
N THR A 109 -2.36 -11.96 5.48
CA THR A 109 -1.80 -12.45 6.74
C THR A 109 -0.39 -11.92 6.99
N LYS A 110 0.21 -11.26 5.99
CA LYS A 110 1.52 -10.61 6.09
C LYS A 110 1.33 -9.10 6.23
N PRO A 111 1.79 -8.49 7.34
CA PRO A 111 1.83 -7.04 7.45
C PRO A 111 2.70 -6.41 6.36
N VAL A 112 2.28 -5.26 5.86
CA VAL A 112 3.03 -4.45 4.91
C VAL A 112 3.39 -3.13 5.57
N TYR A 113 4.67 -2.97 5.87
CA TYR A 113 5.22 -1.73 6.42
C TYR A 113 5.76 -0.86 5.29
N TYR A 114 5.48 0.44 5.34
CA TYR A 114 5.96 1.39 4.35
C TYR A 114 6.34 2.73 4.98
N PHE A 115 7.21 3.46 4.31
CA PHE A 115 7.71 4.75 4.77
C PHE A 115 7.94 5.71 3.61
N CYS A 116 8.10 6.99 3.94
CA CYS A 116 8.53 8.01 3.01
C CYS A 116 10.04 8.15 3.03
N LYS A 117 10.70 7.91 1.91
CA LYS A 117 12.16 7.94 1.75
C LYS A 117 12.76 9.33 1.57
N SER A 118 11.91 10.35 1.45
CA SER A 118 12.37 11.73 1.41
C SER A 118 13.16 12.03 2.68
N SER A 119 14.27 12.75 2.54
CA SER A 119 15.23 12.98 3.61
C SER A 119 14.54 13.44 4.89
N THR A 120 14.79 12.74 6.00
CA THR A 120 14.25 13.00 7.35
C THR A 120 12.76 12.75 7.54
N HIS A 121 11.98 12.43 6.49
CA HIS A 121 10.53 12.25 6.66
C HIS A 121 10.20 11.01 7.48
N CYS A 122 10.90 9.91 7.27
CA CYS A 122 10.66 8.69 8.02
C CYS A 122 11.11 8.82 9.48
N GLY A 123 12.29 9.41 9.73
CA GLY A 123 12.79 9.71 11.07
C GLY A 123 11.90 10.70 11.83
N GLN A 124 11.09 11.49 11.12
CA GLN A 124 10.04 12.34 11.69
C GLN A 124 8.68 11.63 11.86
N GLY A 125 8.62 10.32 11.58
CA GLY A 125 7.45 9.49 11.81
C GLY A 125 6.53 9.30 10.61
N MET A 126 6.98 9.63 9.38
CA MET A 126 6.21 9.36 8.16
C MET A 126 6.31 7.89 7.74
N VAL A 127 5.54 7.07 8.44
CA VAL A 127 5.43 5.63 8.23
C VAL A 127 3.96 5.20 8.20
N GLY A 128 3.69 4.00 7.71
CA GLY A 128 2.38 3.37 7.81
C GLY A 128 2.48 1.84 7.74
N VAL A 129 1.37 1.19 8.10
CA VAL A 129 1.23 -0.27 8.10
C VAL A 129 -0.12 -0.69 7.53
N ILE A 130 -0.12 -1.76 6.74
CA ILE A 130 -1.33 -2.45 6.29
C ILE A 130 -1.34 -3.86 6.88
N ASN A 131 -2.49 -4.31 7.35
CA ASN A 131 -2.72 -5.60 8.00
C ASN A 131 -1.74 -5.86 9.16
N PRO A 132 -1.66 -4.96 10.15
CA PRO A 132 -0.77 -5.15 11.29
C PRO A 132 -1.10 -6.42 12.08
N THR A 133 -0.08 -6.97 12.74
CA THR A 133 -0.21 -8.03 13.74
C THR A 133 -0.15 -7.46 15.15
N ASP A 134 -0.66 -8.20 16.12
CA ASP A 134 -0.60 -7.83 17.53
C ASP A 134 0.85 -7.51 17.96
N GLY A 135 1.07 -6.30 18.48
CA GLY A 135 2.38 -5.84 18.94
C GLY A 135 3.31 -5.31 17.84
N GLN A 136 2.90 -5.32 16.58
CA GLN A 136 3.62 -4.74 15.44
C GLN A 136 2.73 -3.79 14.62
N GLY A 137 1.90 -3.01 15.31
CA GLY A 137 1.02 -2.01 14.73
C GLY A 137 1.73 -0.69 14.43
N PHE A 138 0.95 0.31 14.02
CA PHE A 138 1.47 1.61 13.62
C PHE A 138 2.28 2.28 14.74
N ASP A 139 1.74 2.31 15.96
CA ASP A 139 2.38 3.00 17.09
C ASP A 139 3.79 2.47 17.36
N GLN A 140 3.99 1.16 17.30
CA GLN A 140 5.32 0.55 17.52
C GLN A 140 6.26 0.86 16.36
N PHE A 141 5.77 0.78 15.12
CA PHE A 141 6.57 1.05 13.94
C PHE A 141 6.98 2.53 13.86
N GLN A 142 6.05 3.45 14.14
CA GLN A 142 6.32 4.88 14.22
C GLN A 142 7.29 5.21 15.36
N ALA A 143 7.11 4.62 16.54
CA ALA A 143 8.05 4.82 17.65
C ALA A 143 9.48 4.35 17.30
N ALA A 144 9.62 3.27 16.52
CA ALA A 144 10.91 2.82 16.03
C ALA A 144 11.51 3.80 15.01
N ALA A 145 10.71 4.34 14.08
CA ALA A 145 11.14 5.36 13.13
C ALA A 145 11.56 6.67 13.82
N LEU A 146 10.79 7.14 14.80
CA LEU A 146 11.10 8.35 15.58
C LEU A 146 12.40 8.22 16.40
N LYS A 147 12.80 7.01 16.79
CA LYS A 147 14.10 6.77 17.44
C LYS A 147 15.28 6.98 16.49
N ILE A 148 15.08 6.76 15.18
CA ILE A 148 16.08 7.10 14.17
C ILE A 148 16.23 8.63 14.10
N GLY A 149 15.10 9.35 14.07
CA GLY A 149 15.08 10.80 14.13
C GLY A 149 15.94 11.43 13.03
N SER A 150 16.70 12.46 13.39
CA SER A 150 17.62 13.14 12.46
C SER A 150 18.82 12.29 12.03
N SER A 151 18.97 11.07 12.55
CA SER A 151 20.01 10.11 12.12
C SER A 151 19.58 9.27 10.91
N GLU A 152 18.41 9.54 10.33
CA GLU A 152 17.95 8.89 9.11
C GLU A 152 19.02 9.01 8.01
N THR A 153 19.40 7.87 7.45
CA THR A 153 20.37 7.84 6.36
C THR A 153 19.70 8.32 5.07
N PRO A 154 20.25 9.33 4.37
CA PRO A 154 19.68 9.78 3.11
C PRO A 154 19.65 8.66 2.07
N LEU A 155 18.50 8.46 1.44
CA LEU A 155 18.31 7.49 0.37
C LEU A 155 18.37 8.18 -0.99
N THR A 156 19.03 7.53 -1.95
CA THR A 156 19.01 7.98 -3.35
C THR A 156 17.69 7.55 -3.98
N ASP A 157 16.99 8.47 -4.64
CA ASP A 157 15.80 8.13 -5.41
C ASP A 157 16.20 7.51 -6.75
N ASN A 158 15.88 6.23 -6.92
CA ASN A 158 16.08 5.49 -8.18
C ASN A 158 14.77 5.38 -9.00
N GLY A 159 13.73 6.12 -8.62
CA GLY A 159 12.41 6.05 -9.24
C GLY A 159 11.60 4.83 -8.80
N PHE A 160 10.66 4.41 -9.66
CA PHE A 160 9.75 3.30 -9.38
C PHE A 160 10.48 1.94 -9.32
N VAL A 161 10.10 1.13 -8.34
CA VAL A 161 10.50 -0.28 -8.19
C VAL A 161 9.24 -1.13 -8.06
N SER A 162 9.08 -2.09 -8.97
CA SER A 162 8.03 -3.11 -8.91
C SER A 162 8.38 -4.22 -7.93
N GLY A 163 7.37 -4.90 -7.39
CA GLY A 163 7.56 -6.04 -6.50
C GLY A 163 6.75 -5.89 -5.23
N GLY A 164 7.21 -6.54 -4.17
CA GLY A 164 6.63 -6.42 -2.84
C GLY A 164 6.37 -7.74 -2.11
N VAL A 165 6.35 -7.65 -0.79
CA VAL A 165 6.05 -8.77 0.13
C VAL A 165 4.70 -8.51 0.80
N GLY A 166 3.73 -9.42 0.71
CA GLY A 166 2.38 -9.23 1.28
C GLY A 166 1.46 -8.33 0.45
N ALA A 167 2.03 -7.37 -0.29
CA ALA A 167 1.38 -6.61 -1.34
C ALA A 167 2.33 -6.43 -2.54
N THR A 168 1.79 -6.17 -3.73
CA THR A 168 2.61 -6.00 -4.94
C THR A 168 2.27 -4.72 -5.69
N ALA A 169 3.29 -4.03 -6.17
CA ALA A 169 3.20 -2.90 -7.09
C ALA A 169 3.71 -3.32 -8.47
N THR A 170 2.92 -3.05 -9.52
CA THR A 170 3.25 -3.46 -10.90
C THR A 170 3.25 -2.31 -11.90
N ALA A 171 2.71 -1.14 -11.52
CA ALA A 171 2.61 0.02 -12.38
C ALA A 171 3.39 1.21 -11.80
N VAL A 172 4.06 1.94 -12.68
CA VAL A 172 4.65 3.25 -12.36
C VAL A 172 3.57 4.22 -11.90
N PRO A 173 3.85 5.14 -10.96
CA PRO A 173 2.89 6.17 -10.61
C PRO A 173 2.48 7.00 -11.83
N SER A 174 1.18 7.24 -11.97
CA SER A 174 0.60 7.95 -13.10
C SER A 174 -0.13 9.20 -12.64
N ALA A 175 -0.43 10.12 -13.56
CA ALA A 175 -1.33 11.22 -13.23
C ALA A 175 -2.67 10.65 -12.74
N GLY A 176 -3.13 11.09 -11.56
CA GLY A 176 -4.48 10.77 -11.11
C GLY A 176 -5.48 11.27 -12.13
N ALA A 177 -6.54 10.51 -12.40
CA ALA A 177 -7.65 11.02 -13.19
C ALA A 177 -8.25 12.20 -12.42
N ALA A 178 -7.88 13.42 -12.80
CA ALA A 178 -8.51 14.62 -12.29
C ALA A 178 -9.96 14.58 -12.78
N CYS A 179 -10.86 14.13 -11.90
CA CYS A 179 -12.27 14.09 -12.20
C CYS A 179 -12.90 15.32 -11.56
N THR A 180 -12.99 16.40 -12.34
CA THR A 180 -13.66 17.61 -11.91
C THR A 180 -15.16 17.38 -11.99
N THR A 181 -15.82 17.41 -10.83
CA THR A 181 -17.29 17.44 -10.77
C THR A 181 -17.72 18.88 -10.98
N THR A 182 -18.08 19.23 -12.23
CA THR A 182 -18.67 20.54 -12.51
C THR A 182 -20.18 20.43 -12.28
N THR A 183 -20.66 21.01 -11.20
CA THR A 183 -22.10 21.21 -10.99
C THR A 183 -22.50 22.53 -11.64
N ALA A 184 -23.02 22.46 -12.87
CA ALA A 184 -23.69 23.58 -13.52
C ALA A 184 -25.20 23.30 -13.55
N GLY A 185 -25.94 23.89 -12.59
CA GLY A 185 -27.38 23.68 -12.46
C GLY A 185 -27.77 22.27 -11.99
N SER A 186 -28.96 21.81 -12.38
CA SER A 186 -29.59 20.57 -11.88
C SER A 186 -29.05 19.26 -12.48
N SER A 187 -27.86 19.29 -13.09
CA SER A 187 -27.22 18.11 -13.69
C SER A 187 -25.76 18.01 -13.25
N THR A 188 -25.40 16.87 -12.66
CA THR A 188 -24.02 16.52 -12.31
C THR A 188 -23.39 15.77 -13.48
N SER A 189 -22.33 16.33 -14.07
CA SER A 189 -21.50 15.64 -15.06
C SER A 189 -20.11 15.39 -14.50
N VAL A 190 -19.69 14.13 -14.53
CA VAL A 190 -18.34 13.69 -14.15
C VAL A 190 -17.52 13.62 -15.43
N GLN A 191 -16.54 14.52 -15.59
CA GLN A 191 -15.63 14.50 -16.72
C GLN A 191 -14.22 14.21 -16.20
N CYS A 192 -13.75 12.98 -16.43
CA CYS A 192 -12.37 12.62 -16.14
C CYS A 192 -11.52 12.90 -17.38
N SER A 193 -10.47 13.72 -17.23
CA SER A 193 -9.44 13.88 -18.27
C SER A 193 -8.20 13.14 -17.79
N GLY A 194 -8.05 11.87 -18.19
CA GLY A 194 -6.85 11.06 -17.98
C GLY A 194 -6.05 11.00 -19.27
N GLY A 195 -4.76 11.33 -19.19
CA GLY A 195 -3.84 11.49 -20.31
C GLY A 195 -3.44 10.20 -21.04
N ASP A 196 -2.77 10.44 -22.16
CA ASP A 196 -2.41 9.55 -23.26
C ASP A 196 -2.05 8.10 -22.91
N GLY A 197 -2.96 7.18 -23.28
CA GLY A 197 -2.64 5.81 -23.61
C GLY A 197 -2.48 5.66 -25.11
N SER A 198 -1.24 5.58 -25.60
CA SER A 198 -0.95 5.22 -26.99
C SER A 198 -1.29 3.75 -27.23
N SER A 199 -2.21 3.47 -28.16
CA SER A 199 -2.37 2.17 -28.83
C SER A 199 -3.13 2.39 -30.14
N GLY A 200 -2.47 2.11 -31.26
CA GLY A 200 -2.98 2.33 -32.61
C GLY A 200 -3.87 1.22 -33.16
N SER A 201 -4.44 1.53 -34.33
CA SER A 201 -5.00 0.63 -35.37
C SER A 201 -6.30 -0.10 -35.00
N ASP A 202 -7.41 -0.11 -35.76
CA ASP A 202 -7.65 0.19 -37.17
C ASP A 202 -9.18 0.32 -37.47
N SER A 203 -9.48 1.09 -38.53
CA SER A 203 -10.54 0.89 -39.55
C SER A 203 -12.02 1.32 -39.35
N SER A 204 -12.37 2.34 -40.15
CA SER A 204 -13.56 2.51 -41.04
C SER A 204 -14.90 2.93 -40.40
N SER A 205 -15.63 3.98 -40.86
CA SER A 205 -16.10 4.21 -42.25
C SER A 205 -16.76 5.59 -42.44
N GLY A 206 -16.62 6.18 -43.63
CA GLY A 206 -17.55 7.13 -44.29
C GLY A 206 -17.38 8.62 -43.93
N GLY A 207 -17.30 9.59 -44.85
CA GLY A 207 -17.36 9.61 -46.31
C GLY A 207 -17.42 11.07 -46.77
N SER A 208 -16.73 11.39 -47.88
CA SER A 208 -16.92 12.53 -48.81
C SER A 208 -16.88 13.97 -48.24
N THR A 209 -16.10 14.92 -48.77
CA THR A 209 -16.27 15.49 -50.12
C THR A 209 -15.04 16.31 -50.53
N ALA A 210 -14.86 16.40 -51.85
CA ALA A 210 -13.72 16.87 -52.62
C ALA A 210 -13.34 18.36 -52.52
N GLY A 211 -12.09 18.63 -52.92
CA GLY A 211 -11.57 19.96 -53.28
C GLY A 211 -10.14 19.88 -53.81
N SER A 212 -9.99 19.51 -55.08
CA SER A 212 -8.72 19.40 -55.80
C SER A 212 -8.09 20.75 -56.13
N GLN A 213 -6.75 20.81 -56.10
CA GLN A 213 -5.82 21.29 -57.14
C GLN A 213 -4.47 21.63 -56.47
N SER A 214 -3.30 21.53 -57.07
CA SER A 214 -2.64 20.81 -58.17
C SER A 214 -1.27 21.49 -58.27
N GLN A 215 -0.28 20.80 -58.86
CA GLN A 215 1.05 21.25 -59.27
C GLN A 215 2.16 21.17 -58.19
N SER A 216 3.39 20.75 -58.49
CA SER A 216 4.02 20.18 -59.69
C SER A 216 5.51 20.01 -59.36
N GLN A 217 6.10 18.85 -59.71
CA GLN A 217 7.46 18.62 -60.26
C GLN A 217 8.69 19.22 -59.51
N GLY A 218 9.85 18.59 -59.40
CA GLY A 218 10.46 17.41 -60.01
C GLY A 218 11.76 17.10 -59.23
N SER A 219 12.22 15.84 -59.19
CA SER A 219 13.13 15.21 -60.15
C SER A 219 14.61 15.53 -59.94
N GLY A 220 15.42 14.49 -59.71
CA GLY A 220 16.89 14.48 -59.83
C GLY A 220 17.57 13.72 -58.69
N GLN A 221 17.79 12.40 -58.79
CA GLN A 221 19.05 11.75 -59.24
C GLN A 221 20.21 11.99 -58.24
N GLY A 222 20.95 11.03 -57.71
CA GLY A 222 21.18 9.61 -58.00
C GLY A 222 22.51 9.20 -57.32
N GLN A 223 22.92 7.94 -57.52
CA GLN A 223 24.17 7.25 -57.10
C GLN A 223 24.07 6.49 -55.76
N THR A 224 23.87 5.17 -55.71
CA THR A 224 24.71 3.99 -56.09
C THR A 224 26.06 3.88 -55.38
N GLN A 225 26.18 2.86 -54.51
CA GLN A 225 27.32 1.91 -54.30
C GLN A 225 26.97 1.08 -53.03
N SER A 226 26.51 -0.17 -53.10
CA SER A 226 27.23 -1.45 -53.31
C SER A 226 28.52 -1.63 -52.50
N GLN A 227 28.46 -2.48 -51.47
CA GLN A 227 29.41 -3.58 -51.10
C GLN A 227 29.16 -4.01 -49.63
N SER A 228 28.58 -5.19 -49.39
CA SER A 228 29.22 -6.50 -49.15
C SER A 228 29.69 -6.73 -47.70
N ALA A 229 29.07 -7.72 -47.06
CA ALA A 229 29.48 -8.33 -45.78
C ALA A 229 30.86 -9.01 -45.90
N PRO A 230 31.55 -9.32 -44.78
CA PRO A 230 31.39 -10.66 -44.19
C PRO A 230 31.56 -10.75 -42.64
N THR A 231 30.95 -11.78 -42.05
CA THR A 231 31.39 -12.49 -40.81
C THR A 231 32.21 -13.73 -41.21
N PRO A 232 32.65 -14.63 -40.31
CA PRO A 232 33.23 -14.56 -38.94
C PRO A 232 34.56 -15.38 -38.85
N THR A 233 35.36 -15.28 -37.77
CA THR A 233 35.99 -16.48 -37.14
C THR A 233 36.75 -16.18 -35.83
N SER A 234 36.59 -17.11 -34.89
CA SER A 234 37.43 -17.36 -33.70
C SER A 234 38.48 -18.46 -34.03
N PRO A 235 39.57 -18.61 -33.26
CA PRO A 235 39.77 -19.85 -32.46
C PRO A 235 40.38 -19.54 -31.06
N GLY A 236 40.05 -20.23 -29.95
CA GLY A 236 40.39 -21.63 -29.60
C GLY A 236 41.85 -21.70 -29.09
N GLY A 237 42.26 -22.27 -27.95
CA GLY A 237 41.70 -23.06 -26.85
C GLY A 237 42.89 -23.71 -26.09
N ALA A 238 42.73 -24.06 -24.81
CA ALA A 238 43.49 -25.10 -24.04
C ALA A 238 42.87 -25.17 -22.61
N THR A 239 42.29 -26.27 -22.11
CA THR A 239 42.91 -27.57 -21.70
C THR A 239 43.80 -27.36 -20.45
N GLN A 240 43.66 -27.97 -19.27
CA GLN A 240 43.15 -29.29 -18.84
C GLN A 240 43.03 -29.37 -17.28
N SER A 241 42.28 -30.38 -16.81
CA SER A 241 42.53 -31.26 -15.62
C SER A 241 42.39 -30.69 -14.20
N GLN A 242 41.35 -31.10 -13.47
CA GLN A 242 41.26 -32.28 -12.56
C GLN A 242 41.95 -32.11 -11.21
N SER A 243 41.15 -32.09 -10.13
CA SER A 243 41.34 -32.98 -8.98
C SER A 243 40.13 -32.94 -8.06
N GLN A 244 39.62 -34.13 -7.76
CA GLN A 244 38.62 -34.45 -6.76
C GLN A 244 39.21 -34.30 -5.34
N SER A 245 38.38 -33.91 -4.39
CA SER A 245 38.48 -34.42 -3.01
C SER A 245 37.17 -34.19 -2.27
N SER A 246 36.50 -35.30 -2.04
CA SER A 246 35.44 -35.54 -1.07
C SER A 246 36.00 -35.55 0.36
N SER A 247 35.23 -35.06 1.33
CA SER A 247 35.27 -35.59 2.69
C SER A 247 33.96 -35.32 3.42
N SER A 248 33.36 -36.43 3.81
CA SER A 248 32.21 -36.64 4.66
C SER A 248 32.39 -36.09 6.08
N GLY A 249 31.29 -35.77 6.74
CA GLY A 249 31.23 -35.47 8.17
C GLY A 249 29.78 -35.46 8.66
N SER A 250 29.25 -36.66 8.93
CA SER A 250 27.95 -36.89 9.58
C SER A 250 28.09 -36.93 11.10
N SER A 251 26.96 -36.64 11.78
CA SER A 251 26.50 -37.02 13.14
C SER A 251 26.21 -35.82 14.05
N SER A 252 25.23 -35.80 14.97
CA SER A 252 24.02 -36.58 15.26
C SER A 252 23.47 -35.98 16.57
N GLN A 253 22.13 -35.87 16.71
CA GLN A 253 21.35 -35.89 17.97
C GLN A 253 21.56 -34.70 18.95
N SER A 254 20.57 -34.19 19.69
CA SER A 254 19.51 -34.90 20.41
C SER A 254 18.36 -33.97 20.76
N GLN A 255 17.14 -34.49 20.65
CA GLN A 255 15.94 -34.00 21.33
C GLN A 255 16.05 -34.26 22.83
N SER A 256 15.54 -33.35 23.65
CA SER A 256 15.03 -33.69 24.98
C SER A 256 13.90 -32.72 25.34
N ASN A 257 12.68 -33.26 25.31
CA ASN A 257 11.57 -32.76 26.11
C ASN A 257 11.93 -33.00 27.58
N ASP A 258 11.69 -32.03 28.45
CA ASP A 258 11.42 -32.34 29.86
C ASP A 258 10.31 -31.45 30.39
N ALA A 259 9.32 -32.13 30.95
CA ALA A 259 8.17 -31.56 31.61
C ALA A 259 8.38 -31.68 33.13
N GLY A 260 8.47 -30.53 33.79
CA GLY A 260 7.73 -30.32 35.03
C GLY A 260 8.49 -30.29 36.36
N ARG A 261 7.87 -29.50 37.24
CA ARG A 261 7.80 -29.61 38.71
C ARG A 261 8.70 -28.68 39.55
N MET A 262 8.01 -27.64 40.05
CA MET A 262 7.78 -27.32 41.48
C MET A 262 8.74 -26.40 42.26
N ILE A 263 8.15 -25.25 42.64
CA ILE A 263 7.92 -24.70 44.01
C ILE A 263 9.14 -24.19 44.83
N VAL A 264 8.84 -23.13 45.60
CA VAL A 264 9.58 -22.40 46.66
C VAL A 264 10.32 -21.18 46.10
N GLY A 265 10.06 -19.93 46.49
CA GLY A 265 9.30 -19.36 47.60
C GLY A 265 10.07 -18.14 48.13
N GLY A 266 9.37 -17.00 48.29
CA GLY A 266 9.76 -15.92 49.21
C GLY A 266 10.68 -14.82 48.67
N GLY A 267 10.33 -13.57 49.00
CA GLY A 267 11.29 -12.46 48.97
C GLY A 267 10.72 -11.09 48.67
N LEU A 268 9.95 -10.53 49.63
CA LEU A 268 9.71 -9.09 49.74
C LEU A 268 11.04 -8.31 49.66
N GLY A 269 11.05 -7.23 48.87
CA GLY A 269 12.16 -6.28 48.82
C GLY A 269 11.67 -4.88 48.45
N LEU A 270 11.04 -4.21 49.41
CA LEU A 270 10.83 -2.75 49.40
C LEU A 270 12.18 -2.07 49.66
N ALA A 271 12.62 -1.22 48.74
CA ALA A 271 13.61 -0.19 49.04
C ALA A 271 13.31 1.04 48.17
N GLY A 272 12.63 2.01 48.77
CA GLY A 272 12.56 3.36 48.24
C GLY A 272 13.90 4.08 48.41
N ALA A 273 14.23 4.95 47.48
CA ALA A 273 15.19 6.02 47.67
C ALA A 273 14.70 7.23 46.88
N ALA A 274 14.00 8.12 47.59
CA ALA A 274 13.76 9.48 47.15
C ALA A 274 15.08 10.26 47.31
N LEU A 275 15.53 10.93 46.25
CA LEU A 275 16.56 11.97 46.33
C LEU A 275 15.95 13.30 45.90
N ILE A 276 15.65 14.11 46.92
CA ILE A 276 15.48 15.57 46.84
C ILE A 276 16.83 16.17 47.24
N PHE A 277 17.34 17.13 46.46
CA PHE A 277 18.23 18.26 46.79
C PHE A 277 18.89 18.69 45.46
N GLY A 278 18.97 19.96 45.05
CA GLY A 278 18.63 21.21 45.71
C GLY A 278 18.79 22.35 44.70
N MET A 279 18.06 23.42 44.97
CA MET A 279 18.09 24.70 44.30
C MET A 279 19.21 25.56 44.90
N PHE A 280 20.12 26.11 44.09
CA PHE A 280 20.91 27.31 44.41
C PHE A 280 21.48 27.97 43.15
N ALA A 281 21.35 29.30 43.14
CA ALA A 281 21.80 30.33 42.19
C ALA A 281 20.86 30.65 41.02
#